data_AF-A0AA35RF22-F1
#
_entry.id   AF-A0AA35RF22-F1
#
_cell.length_a   1.000
_cell.length_b   1.000
_cell.length_c   1.000
_cell.angle_alpha   90.00
_cell.angle_beta   90.00
_cell.angle_gamma   90.00
#
_symmetry.space_group_name_H-M   'P 1'
#
loop_
_entity.id
_entity.type
_entity.pdbx_description
1 polymer ?
#
loop_
_entity_poly.entity_id
_entity_poly.type
_entity_poly.pdbx_seq_one_letter_code
_entity_poly.pdbx_strand_id
1 'polypeptide(L)'
;MVISSEFWPTFREENFQIPGFAKRKMDLYSIEYKQLKGMRKLDWKTGLGTIEIEVSYGEEVITMRVSPLRAVILHQFQNSSECSIDLLTQSVKAPPSVVKRNVGFWVSQGLLKEISSDVYRLMQEWNFDHKAAVKHVLELY
;
A
#
# COMPACT_ATOMS: atom_id res chain seq x y z
N MET A 1 12.83 3.80 -10.83
CA MET A 1 13.59 3.03 -11.83
C MET A 1 12.87 3.15 -13.17
N VAL A 2 13.60 3.36 -14.27
CA VAL A 2 13.01 3.44 -15.62
C VAL A 2 13.64 2.34 -16.46
N ILE A 3 12.81 1.52 -17.11
CA ILE A 3 13.23 0.37 -17.93
C ILE A 3 12.66 0.50 -19.34
N SER A 4 13.32 -0.13 -20.32
CA SER A 4 12.83 -0.18 -21.71
C SER A 4 11.80 -1.29 -21.88
N SER A 5 10.69 -1.01 -22.55
CA SER A 5 9.67 -2.02 -22.87
C SER A 5 10.18 -3.14 -23.79
N GLU A 6 11.16 -2.85 -24.66
CA GLU A 6 11.65 -3.82 -25.65
C GLU A 6 12.46 -4.98 -25.04
N PHE A 7 12.98 -4.80 -23.83
CA PHE A 7 13.85 -5.78 -23.17
C PHE A 7 13.19 -6.47 -21.99
N TRP A 8 11.93 -6.16 -21.70
CA TRP A 8 11.19 -6.70 -20.55
C TRP A 8 9.87 -7.31 -21.00
N PRO A 9 9.46 -8.46 -20.43
CA PRO A 9 8.19 -9.09 -20.77
C PRO A 9 7.01 -8.21 -20.34
N THR A 10 5.84 -8.47 -20.92
CA THR A 10 4.60 -7.81 -20.50
C THR A 10 4.29 -8.14 -19.05
N PHE A 11 4.20 -7.12 -18.21
CA PHE A 11 3.82 -7.29 -16.82
C PHE A 11 2.31 -7.37 -16.64
N ARG A 12 1.87 -8.08 -15.60
CA ARG A 12 0.46 -8.07 -15.20
C ARG A 12 0.09 -6.68 -14.69
N GLU A 13 -0.95 -6.09 -15.26
CA GLU A 13 -1.44 -4.80 -14.81
C GLU A 13 -2.36 -4.98 -13.61
N GLU A 14 -1.91 -4.52 -12.45
CA GLU A 14 -2.78 -4.24 -11.32
C GLU A 14 -3.10 -2.74 -11.34
N ASN A 15 -4.25 -2.41 -11.91
CA ASN A 15 -4.74 -1.04 -11.96
C ASN A 15 -5.52 -0.72 -10.68
N PHE A 16 -5.11 0.34 -10.00
CA PHE A 16 -5.83 0.94 -8.87
C PHE A 16 -5.59 2.45 -8.87
N GLN A 17 -6.48 3.16 -8.19
CA GLN A 17 -6.41 4.60 -8.06
C GLN A 17 -5.40 5.00 -6.98
N ILE A 18 -4.37 5.74 -7.41
CA ILE A 18 -3.34 6.28 -6.52
C ILE A 18 -3.86 7.55 -5.85
N PRO A 19 -3.53 7.80 -4.57
CA PRO A 19 -3.84 9.05 -3.88
C PRO A 19 -3.35 10.27 -4.65
N GLY A 20 -4.12 11.36 -4.59
CA GLY A 20 -3.86 12.56 -5.38
C GLY A 20 -2.48 13.17 -5.16
N PHE A 21 -1.93 13.09 -3.94
CA PHE A 21 -0.58 13.61 -3.66
C PHE A 21 0.52 12.86 -4.43
N ALA A 22 0.42 11.52 -4.49
CA ALA A 22 1.41 10.70 -5.18
C ALA A 22 1.24 10.84 -6.70
N LYS A 23 -0.02 10.91 -7.18
CA LYS A 23 -0.31 11.17 -8.59
C LYS A 23 0.31 12.48 -9.08
N ARG A 24 0.19 13.58 -8.32
CA ARG A 24 0.82 14.86 -8.68
C ARG A 24 2.34 14.76 -8.85
N LYS A 25 3.02 14.03 -7.96
CA LYS A 25 4.48 13.81 -8.07
C LYS A 25 4.84 12.98 -9.30
N MET A 26 4.05 11.95 -9.60
CA MET A 26 4.22 11.14 -10.81
C MET A 26 3.99 11.96 -12.09
N ASP A 27 2.97 12.81 -12.10
CA ASP A 27 2.67 13.68 -13.24
C ASP A 27 3.81 14.69 -13.47
N LEU A 28 4.33 15.31 -12.40
CA LEU A 28 5.48 16.21 -12.46
C LEU A 28 6.72 15.50 -13.04
N TYR A 29 7.05 14.31 -12.52
CA TYR A 29 8.15 13.51 -13.04
C TYR A 29 7.97 13.16 -14.53
N SER A 30 6.75 12.85 -14.94
CA SER A 30 6.42 12.54 -16.34
C SER A 30 6.64 13.73 -17.26
N ILE A 31 6.33 14.94 -16.79
CA ILE A 31 6.53 16.19 -17.55
C ILE A 31 8.03 16.44 -17.73
N GLU A 32 8.80 16.41 -16.64
CA GLU A 32 10.25 16.65 -16.67
C GLU A 32 10.98 15.58 -17.51
N TYR A 33 10.57 14.32 -17.38
CA TYR A 33 11.14 13.23 -18.18
C TYR A 33 10.91 13.43 -19.68
N LYS A 34 9.71 13.86 -20.09
CA LYS A 34 9.39 14.15 -21.49
C LYS A 34 10.23 15.30 -22.05
N GLN A 35 10.43 16.36 -21.26
CA GLN A 35 11.25 17.50 -21.63
C GLN A 35 12.73 17.09 -21.81
N LEU A 36 13.26 16.29 -20.88
CA LEU A 36 14.68 15.97 -20.83
C LEU A 36 15.10 14.82 -21.78
N LYS A 37 14.21 13.85 -22.05
CA LYS A 37 14.53 12.62 -22.82
C LYS A 37 13.87 12.54 -24.21
N GLY A 38 13.43 13.67 -24.76
CA GLY A 38 13.03 13.78 -26.17
C GLY A 38 11.72 13.05 -26.48
N MET A 39 10.59 13.55 -25.97
CA MET A 39 9.22 13.09 -26.28
C MET A 39 8.92 11.61 -26.02
N ARG A 40 9.76 10.91 -25.25
CA ARG A 40 9.49 9.52 -24.84
C ARG A 40 8.28 9.46 -23.90
N LYS A 41 7.40 8.49 -24.10
CA LYS A 41 6.25 8.23 -23.23
C LYS A 41 6.70 7.39 -22.03
N LEU A 42 6.40 7.85 -20.83
CA LEU A 42 6.55 7.08 -19.61
C LEU A 42 5.24 6.33 -19.34
N ASP A 43 5.34 5.02 -19.12
CA ASP A 43 4.22 4.18 -18.69
C ASP A 43 4.44 3.73 -17.24
N TRP A 44 3.49 4.05 -16.37
CA TRP A 44 3.62 3.82 -14.93
C TRP A 44 3.04 2.45 -14.57
N LYS A 45 3.89 1.53 -14.09
CA LYS A 45 3.45 0.24 -13.54
C LYS A 45 3.33 0.31 -12.01
N THR A 46 2.21 0.85 -11.55
CA THR A 46 2.04 1.32 -10.15
C THR A 46 1.74 0.21 -9.15
N GLY A 47 1.20 -0.92 -9.60
CA GLY A 47 1.09 -2.14 -8.79
C GLY A 47 2.38 -2.93 -8.64
N LEU A 48 3.42 -2.57 -9.40
CA LEU A 48 4.70 -3.25 -9.32
C LEU A 48 5.67 -2.45 -8.46
N GLY A 49 6.25 -3.13 -7.50
CA GLY A 49 7.30 -2.60 -6.66
C GLY A 49 6.93 -2.57 -5.18
N THR A 50 7.86 -1.99 -4.43
CA THR A 50 7.80 -1.88 -2.98
C THR A 50 8.10 -0.44 -2.64
N ILE A 51 7.26 0.13 -1.78
CA ILE A 51 7.48 1.47 -1.23
C ILE A 51 7.75 1.34 0.26
N GLU A 52 8.55 2.27 0.76
CA GLU A 52 8.77 2.44 2.19
C GLU A 52 7.76 3.48 2.68
N ILE A 53 7.02 3.13 3.73
CA ILE A 53 6.08 4.02 4.38
C ILE A 53 6.44 4.12 5.85
N GLU A 54 6.12 5.27 6.43
CA GLU A 54 6.17 5.51 7.87
C GLU A 54 4.74 5.58 8.37
N VAL A 55 4.43 4.73 9.34
CA VAL A 55 3.13 4.70 10.01
C VAL A 55 3.35 5.20 11.43
N SER A 56 2.80 6.38 11.71
CA SER A 56 2.82 6.99 13.04
C SER A 56 1.58 6.60 13.83
N TYR A 57 1.76 6.06 15.03
CA TYR A 57 0.68 5.72 15.94
C TYR A 57 1.01 6.23 17.35
N GLY A 58 0.34 7.30 17.78
CA GLY A 58 0.70 7.99 19.02
C GLY A 58 2.10 8.59 18.95
N GLU A 59 2.99 8.18 19.85
CA GLU A 59 4.40 8.60 19.89
C GLU A 59 5.33 7.68 19.08
N GLU A 60 4.84 6.51 18.65
CA GLU A 60 5.64 5.53 17.93
C GLU A 60 5.56 5.73 16.41
N VAL A 61 6.71 5.62 15.74
CA VAL A 61 6.81 5.65 14.29
C VAL A 61 7.46 4.36 13.82
N ILE A 62 6.73 3.62 12.97
CA ILE A 62 7.20 2.36 12.41
C ILE A 62 7.39 2.53 10.92
N THR A 63 8.62 2.28 10.45
CA THR A 63 8.95 2.25 9.03
C THR A 63 8.80 0.83 8.50
N MET A 64 8.08 0.66 7.39
CA MET A 64 7.91 -0.63 6.75
C MET A 64 7.84 -0.56 5.24
N ARG A 65 8.23 -1.68 4.62
CA ARG A 65 8.21 -1.85 3.16
C ARG A 65 6.98 -2.63 2.75
N VAL A 66 6.12 -2.00 1.96
CA VAL A 66 4.84 -2.56 1.51
C VAL A 66 4.63 -2.35 0.01
N SER A 67 3.76 -3.16 -0.60
CA SER A 67 3.30 -2.89 -1.97
C SER A 67 2.51 -1.57 -2.02
N PRO A 68 2.58 -0.80 -3.10
CA PRO A 68 1.82 0.44 -3.28
C PRO A 68 0.33 0.32 -2.93
N LEU A 69 -0.34 -0.75 -3.37
CA LEU A 69 -1.77 -0.95 -3.11
C LEU A 69 -2.11 -1.04 -1.61
N ARG A 70 -1.26 -1.70 -0.81
CA ARG A 70 -1.42 -1.77 0.66
C ARG A 70 -1.34 -0.39 1.29
N ALA A 71 -0.41 0.45 0.86
CA ALA A 71 -0.29 1.82 1.34
C ALA A 71 -1.47 2.69 0.93
N VAL A 72 -2.00 2.51 -0.30
CA VAL A 72 -3.20 3.21 -0.74
C VAL A 72 -4.42 2.83 0.10
N ILE A 73 -4.58 1.55 0.42
CA ILE A 73 -5.65 1.08 1.31
C ILE A 73 -5.49 1.71 2.69
N LEU A 74 -4.29 1.66 3.27
CA LEU A 74 -4.04 2.25 4.59
C LEU A 74 -4.33 3.77 4.61
N HIS A 75 -3.97 4.48 3.53
CA HIS A 75 -4.28 5.90 3.39
C HIS A 75 -5.79 6.20 3.45
N GLN A 76 -6.69 5.28 3.07
CA GLN A 76 -8.13 5.50 3.22
C GLN A 76 -8.56 5.59 4.69
N PHE A 77 -7.86 4.87 5.57
CA PHE A 77 -8.13 4.88 7.01
C PHE A 77 -7.65 6.14 7.73
N GLN A 78 -6.98 7.07 7.03
CA GLN A 78 -6.65 8.39 7.60
C GLN A 78 -7.89 9.28 7.79
N ASN A 79 -8.88 9.15 6.90
CA ASN A 79 -10.09 9.99 6.93
C ASN A 79 -11.27 9.28 7.61
N SER A 80 -11.20 7.97 7.81
CA SER A 80 -12.28 7.17 8.37
C SER A 80 -11.69 6.02 9.18
N SER A 81 -12.05 5.94 10.47
CA SER A 81 -11.59 4.85 11.35
C SER A 81 -12.19 3.50 10.98
N GLU A 82 -13.30 3.49 10.23
CA GLU A 82 -14.02 2.30 9.80
C GLU A 82 -14.29 2.39 8.30
N CYS A 83 -14.06 1.29 7.59
CA CYS A 83 -14.33 1.19 6.15
C CYS A 83 -14.81 -0.22 5.80
N SER A 84 -15.81 -0.30 4.92
CA SER A 84 -16.22 -1.56 4.31
C SER A 84 -15.40 -1.88 3.06
N ILE A 85 -15.33 -3.15 2.69
CA ILE A 85 -14.69 -3.60 1.45
C ILE A 85 -15.30 -2.93 0.23
N ASP A 86 -16.61 -2.72 0.20
CA ASP A 86 -17.29 -2.08 -0.93
C ASP A 86 -16.81 -0.63 -1.11
N LEU A 87 -16.70 0.13 -0.01
CA LEU A 87 -16.19 1.51 -0.06
C LEU A 87 -14.72 1.55 -0.48
N LEU A 88 -13.89 0.65 0.06
CA LEU A 88 -12.49 0.55 -0.33
C LEU A 88 -12.34 0.16 -1.81
N THR A 89 -13.16 -0.77 -2.30
CA THR A 89 -13.19 -1.19 -3.70
C THR A 89 -13.54 -0.01 -4.61
N GLN A 90 -14.54 0.78 -4.25
CA GLN A 90 -14.93 1.96 -5.02
C GLN A 90 -13.85 3.06 -5.02
N SER A 91 -13.25 3.34 -3.86
CA SER A 91 -12.23 4.38 -3.71
C SER A 91 -10.93 4.02 -4.43
N VAL A 92 -10.45 2.79 -4.21
CA VAL A 92 -9.19 2.29 -4.75
C VAL A 92 -9.34 1.77 -6.19
N LYS A 93 -10.58 1.54 -6.67
CA LYS A 93 -10.88 1.01 -8.01
C LYS A 93 -10.14 -0.30 -8.32
N ALA A 94 -10.09 -1.20 -7.34
CA ALA A 94 -9.51 -2.53 -7.45
C ALA A 94 -10.58 -3.60 -7.16
N PRO A 95 -10.47 -4.83 -7.70
CA PRO A 95 -11.46 -5.88 -7.47
C PRO A 95 -11.60 -6.24 -5.97
N PRO A 96 -12.79 -6.60 -5.47
CA PRO A 96 -13.00 -6.91 -4.06
C PRO A 96 -12.07 -8.01 -3.52
N SER A 97 -11.80 -9.04 -4.31
CA SER A 97 -10.86 -10.13 -3.95
C SER A 97 -9.44 -9.63 -3.70
N VAL A 98 -8.98 -8.68 -4.51
CA VAL A 98 -7.66 -8.04 -4.37
C VAL A 98 -7.65 -7.14 -3.14
N VAL A 99 -8.72 -6.36 -2.92
CA VAL A 99 -8.84 -5.48 -1.74
C VAL A 99 -8.85 -6.31 -0.46
N LYS A 100 -9.70 -7.35 -0.36
CA LYS A 100 -9.76 -8.26 0.80
C LYS A 100 -8.41 -8.88 1.12
N ARG A 101 -7.68 -9.38 0.11
CA ARG A 101 -6.33 -9.93 0.29
C ARG A 101 -5.35 -8.91 0.89
N ASN A 102 -5.41 -7.65 0.44
CA ASN A 102 -4.50 -6.60 0.92
C ASN A 102 -4.93 -6.02 2.27
N VAL A 103 -6.23 -5.98 2.58
CA VAL A 103 -6.74 -5.68 3.92
C VAL A 103 -6.34 -6.77 4.90
N GLY A 104 -6.41 -8.04 4.50
CA GLY A 104 -5.98 -9.18 5.30
C GLY A 104 -4.52 -9.11 5.76
N PHE A 105 -3.63 -8.49 4.96
CA PHE A 105 -2.27 -8.20 5.41
C PHE A 105 -2.25 -7.23 6.60
N TRP A 106 -3.03 -6.15 6.57
CA TRP A 106 -3.09 -5.19 7.67
C TRP A 106 -3.80 -5.76 8.90
N VAL A 107 -4.76 -6.67 8.69
CA VAL A 107 -5.37 -7.45 9.77
C VAL A 107 -4.33 -8.38 10.41
N SER A 108 -3.51 -9.06 9.61
CA SER A 108 -2.46 -9.91 10.14
C SER A 108 -1.45 -9.08 10.94
N GLN A 109 -1.06 -7.89 10.46
CA GLN A 109 -0.18 -6.97 11.19
C GLN A 109 -0.82 -6.35 12.46
N GLY A 110 -2.08 -6.65 12.76
CA GLY A 110 -2.80 -6.11 13.92
C GLY A 110 -3.22 -4.65 13.82
N LEU A 111 -3.02 -4.00 12.66
CA LEU A 111 -3.37 -2.59 12.46
C LEU A 111 -4.86 -2.41 12.17
N LEU A 112 -5.47 -3.38 11.49
CA LEU A 112 -6.90 -3.43 11.22
C LEU A 112 -7.55 -4.62 11.93
N LYS A 113 -8.83 -4.48 12.28
CA LYS A 113 -9.64 -5.58 12.81
C LYS A 113 -10.98 -5.63 12.10
N GLU A 114 -11.43 -6.83 11.75
CA GLU A 114 -12.77 -7.05 11.23
C GLU A 114 -13.78 -6.94 12.38
N ILE A 115 -14.75 -6.03 12.24
CA ILE A 115 -15.78 -5.78 13.24
C ILE A 115 -17.14 -6.40 12.85
N SER A 116 -17.38 -6.53 11.56
CA SER A 116 -18.52 -7.22 10.97
C SER A 116 -18.14 -7.68 9.57
N SER A 117 -18.98 -8.51 8.95
CA SER A 117 -18.72 -9.07 7.61
C SER A 117 -18.30 -7.97 6.63
N ASP A 118 -17.07 -8.05 6.14
CA ASP A 118 -16.49 -7.10 5.18
C ASP A 118 -16.36 -5.65 5.68
N VAL A 119 -16.36 -5.42 7.00
CA VAL A 119 -16.14 -4.11 7.61
C VAL A 119 -14.94 -4.16 8.55
N TYR A 120 -13.99 -3.27 8.32
CA TYR A 120 -12.72 -3.20 9.03
C TYR A 120 -12.58 -1.88 9.76
N ARG A 121 -12.00 -1.94 10.95
CA ARG A 121 -11.72 -0.79 11.81
C ARG A 121 -10.22 -0.68 12.08
N LEU A 122 -9.70 0.54 12.09
CA LEU A 122 -8.35 0.87 12.55
C LEU A 122 -8.26 0.69 14.06
N MET A 123 -7.25 -0.05 14.52
CA MET A 123 -7.07 -0.35 15.94
C MET A 123 -6.63 0.88 16.75
N GLN A 124 -7.03 0.91 18.03
CA GLN A 124 -6.64 1.95 19.00
C GLN A 124 -5.24 1.74 19.59
N GLU A 125 -4.70 0.54 19.46
CA GLU A 125 -3.36 0.18 19.87
C GLU A 125 -2.79 -0.70 18.76
N TRP A 126 -1.61 -0.36 18.26
CA TRP A 126 -0.93 -1.14 17.24
C TRP A 126 0.35 -1.72 17.80
N ASN A 127 0.28 -2.96 18.27
CA ASN A 127 1.46 -3.69 18.70
C ASN A 127 2.05 -4.42 17.49
N PHE A 128 3.05 -3.82 16.84
CA PHE A 128 3.77 -4.43 15.72
C PHE A 128 4.75 -5.50 16.23
N ASP A 129 4.21 -6.57 16.82
CA ASP A 129 5.03 -7.65 17.37
C ASP A 129 4.77 -8.97 16.65
N HIS A 130 5.25 -9.04 15.40
CA HIS A 130 5.45 -10.31 14.71
C HIS A 130 6.80 -10.96 15.05
N LYS A 131 7.54 -10.42 16.03
CA LYS A 131 8.75 -11.04 16.60
C LYS A 131 8.56 -11.57 18.04
N ALA A 132 7.40 -11.40 18.66
CA ALA A 132 7.10 -11.96 19.99
C ALA A 132 7.05 -13.49 20.05
N ALA A 133 6.89 -14.19 18.93
CA ALA A 133 6.95 -15.67 18.93
C ALA A 133 8.38 -16.23 19.01
N VAL A 134 9.43 -15.41 18.80
CA VAL A 134 10.84 -15.87 18.82
C VAL A 134 11.62 -15.28 20.00
N LYS A 135 11.13 -14.25 20.69
CA LYS A 135 11.79 -13.73 21.90
C LYS A 135 11.81 -14.74 23.05
N HIS A 136 10.79 -15.60 23.20
CA HIS A 136 10.77 -16.61 24.26
C HIS A 136 11.64 -17.85 24.00
N VAL A 137 12.16 -18.02 22.78
CA VAL A 137 13.00 -19.19 22.43
C VAL A 137 14.49 -18.90 22.56
N LEU A 138 14.90 -17.63 22.59
CA LEU A 138 16.32 -17.24 22.63
C LEU A 138 16.86 -16.86 24.02
N GLU A 139 16.04 -16.93 25.08
CA GLU A 139 16.50 -16.72 26.47
C GLU A 139 16.72 -18.02 27.27
N LEU A 140 16.63 -19.18 26.61
CA LEU A 140 16.98 -20.47 27.21
C LEU A 140 17.90 -21.24 26.27
N TYR A 141 19.17 -20.84 26.15
CA TYR A 141 20.35 -21.71 25.97
C TYR A 141 21.63 -20.88 26.04
#